data_AF-A0A386RBP0-F1
#
_entry.id   AF-A0A386RBP0-F1
#
_cell.length_a   1.000
_cell.length_b   1.000
_cell.length_c   1.000
_cell.angle_alpha   90.00
_cell.angle_beta   90.00
_cell.angle_gamma   90.00
#
_symmetry.space_group_name_H-M   'P 1'
#
loop_
_entity.id
_entity.type
_entity.pdbx_description
1 polymer ?
#
loop_
_entity_poly.entity_id
_entity_poly.type
_entity_poly.pdbx_seq_one_letter_code
_entity_poly.pdbx_strand_id
1 'polypeptide(L)'
;MKKNKTIFTILIAAFLGIVSLSMNSSPVKAASTVKLYLNSNSYVYNNKGQRLRGKGNYIRKNKAVTAPGKLQKTNSVKRYYVMKDNSPIGVMNFNENLFNYLYWLPYKTIKKQEYYKIGYNRYIKCINVKSIYSKDLPSPYANKANELITNQATVVTKDPKTINQKHIYALKEVSKNRAENAYVLPKNKKLVVDDTAGFDNIYAEAYHIKNTQYYIYAGDIVKRPKHTVYSHPYKSIINGVKTLY
;
A
#
# COMPACT_ATOMS: atom_id res chain seq x y z
N MET A 1 -83.72 7.37 47.27
CA MET A 1 -82.24 7.43 47.25
C MET A 1 -81.77 8.05 45.94
N LYS A 2 -80.91 9.08 46.04
CA LYS A 2 -79.84 9.60 45.14
C LYS A 2 -79.88 9.26 43.64
N LYS A 3 -79.53 10.12 42.67
CA LYS A 3 -79.37 11.59 42.48
C LYS A 3 -78.94 11.70 41.00
N ASN A 4 -79.63 12.47 40.15
CA ASN A 4 -79.15 12.82 38.80
C ASN A 4 -77.79 13.54 38.88
N LYS A 5 -76.86 13.23 37.98
CA LYS A 5 -75.73 14.11 37.66
C LYS A 5 -75.41 14.13 36.17
N THR A 6 -75.51 15.34 35.68
CA THR A 6 -75.21 15.97 34.39
C THR A 6 -73.72 15.85 33.99
N ILE A 7 -73.48 15.58 32.70
CA ILE A 7 -72.48 16.09 31.73
C ILE A 7 -71.05 16.41 32.22
N PHE A 8 -70.02 15.98 31.48
CA PHE A 8 -68.93 16.88 31.00
C PHE A 8 -68.01 16.18 29.97
N THR A 9 -68.09 16.64 28.72
CA THR A 9 -67.15 16.31 27.63
C THR A 9 -65.90 17.18 27.83
N ILE A 10 -64.72 16.57 27.96
CA ILE A 10 -63.44 17.28 28.09
C ILE A 10 -62.69 17.17 26.75
N LEU A 11 -62.59 18.30 26.06
CA LEU A 11 -61.63 18.54 24.98
C LEU A 11 -60.23 18.70 25.61
N ILE A 12 -59.31 17.79 25.30
CA ILE A 12 -57.88 17.96 25.64
C ILE A 12 -57.17 18.52 24.42
N ALA A 13 -56.88 19.82 24.46
CA ALA A 13 -55.95 20.47 23.56
C ALA A 13 -54.51 20.13 23.99
N ALA A 14 -53.79 19.33 23.18
CA ALA A 14 -52.38 19.07 23.40
C ALA A 14 -51.54 20.16 22.70
N PHE A 15 -50.87 20.96 23.52
CA PHE A 15 -49.88 21.97 23.13
C PHE A 15 -48.74 21.35 22.29
N LEU A 16 -48.58 21.80 21.04
CA LEU A 16 -47.38 21.58 20.24
C LEU A 16 -46.28 22.54 20.71
N GLY A 17 -45.50 22.11 21.69
CA GLY A 17 -44.25 22.78 22.06
C GLY A 17 -43.22 22.59 20.95
N ILE A 18 -42.96 23.64 20.17
CA ILE A 18 -41.81 23.70 19.26
C ILE A 18 -40.57 23.84 20.13
N VAL A 19 -39.87 22.74 20.38
CA VAL A 19 -38.51 22.78 20.92
C VAL A 19 -37.60 23.21 19.77
N SER A 20 -37.20 24.47 19.77
CA SER A 20 -36.14 24.97 18.89
C SER A 20 -34.81 24.31 19.30
N LEU A 21 -34.48 23.19 18.66
CA LEU A 21 -33.14 22.63 18.67
C LEU A 21 -32.21 23.62 17.97
N SER A 22 -31.45 24.40 18.74
CA SER A 22 -30.33 25.15 18.21
C SER A 22 -29.28 24.15 17.71
N MET A 23 -29.32 23.88 16.41
CA MET A 23 -28.30 23.09 15.73
C MET A 23 -27.02 23.94 15.71
N ASN A 24 -26.19 23.80 16.74
CA ASN A 24 -24.79 24.20 16.69
C ASN A 24 -24.08 23.30 15.66
N SER A 25 -24.27 23.59 14.37
CA SER A 25 -23.53 22.96 13.30
C SER A 25 -22.11 23.50 13.32
N SER A 26 -21.27 22.95 14.18
CA SER A 26 -19.84 23.00 13.92
C SER A 26 -19.63 22.43 12.52
N PRO A 27 -18.92 23.14 11.61
CA PRO A 27 -18.69 22.62 10.28
C PRO A 27 -17.98 21.27 10.42
N VAL A 28 -18.67 20.20 10.03
CA VAL A 28 -18.10 18.86 10.03
C VAL A 28 -16.87 18.93 9.14
N LYS A 29 -15.67 18.89 9.76
CA LYS A 29 -14.41 18.84 9.02
C LYS A 29 -14.51 17.65 8.06
N ALA A 30 -14.51 17.94 6.76
CA ALA A 30 -14.54 16.91 5.74
C ALA A 30 -13.41 15.92 6.04
N ALA A 31 -13.75 14.63 6.07
CA ALA A 31 -12.76 13.59 6.34
C ALA A 31 -11.63 13.71 5.31
N SER A 32 -10.37 13.68 5.78
CA SER A 32 -9.22 13.58 4.86
C SER A 32 -9.42 12.39 3.93
N THR A 33 -9.09 12.59 2.66
CA THR A 33 -9.15 11.54 1.64
C THR A 33 -7.89 11.55 0.80
N VAL A 34 -7.60 10.38 0.24
CA VAL A 34 -6.52 10.18 -0.73
C VAL A 34 -7.10 9.55 -2.00
N LYS A 35 -6.41 9.72 -3.13
CA LYS A 35 -6.74 9.01 -4.38
C LYS A 35 -5.74 7.88 -4.61
N LEU A 36 -6.26 6.67 -4.78
CA LEU A 36 -5.50 5.45 -5.05
C LEU A 36 -5.55 5.13 -6.55
N TYR A 37 -4.43 5.17 -7.24
CA TYR A 37 -4.34 4.87 -8.67
C TYR A 37 -3.98 3.39 -8.87
N LEU A 38 -4.75 2.65 -9.68
CA LEU A 38 -4.61 1.20 -9.78
C LEU A 38 -3.63 0.74 -10.86
N ASN A 39 -2.75 -0.22 -10.55
CA ASN A 39 -1.82 -0.85 -11.52
C ASN A 39 -2.43 -2.04 -12.26
N SER A 40 -3.61 -2.51 -11.84
CA SER A 40 -4.26 -3.70 -12.39
C SER A 40 -5.77 -3.66 -12.24
N ASN A 41 -6.46 -4.45 -13.07
CA ASN A 41 -7.87 -4.73 -12.89
C ASN A 41 -8.09 -5.29 -11.48
N SER A 42 -9.05 -4.70 -10.78
CA SER A 42 -9.23 -4.90 -9.35
C SER A 42 -10.67 -5.17 -9.01
N TYR A 43 -10.86 -5.82 -7.87
CA TYR A 43 -12.17 -6.05 -7.30
C TYR A 43 -12.27 -5.40 -5.94
N VAL A 44 -13.50 -5.08 -5.54
CA VAL A 44 -13.82 -4.65 -4.19
C VAL A 44 -14.09 -5.88 -3.32
N TYR A 45 -13.61 -5.83 -2.08
CA TYR A 45 -13.74 -6.89 -1.09
C TYR A 45 -14.50 -6.37 0.14
N ASN A 46 -15.12 -7.29 0.88
CA ASN A 46 -15.70 -7.00 2.19
C ASN A 46 -14.66 -7.11 3.31
N ASN A 47 -15.09 -6.84 4.54
CA ASN A 47 -14.27 -6.92 5.76
C ASN A 47 -13.78 -8.34 6.11
N LYS A 48 -14.31 -9.38 5.45
CA LYS A 48 -13.87 -10.79 5.54
C LYS A 48 -12.90 -11.18 4.40
N GLY A 49 -12.57 -10.24 3.51
CA GLY A 49 -11.69 -10.47 2.35
C GLY A 49 -12.36 -11.24 1.22
N GLN A 50 -13.70 -11.32 1.21
CA GLN A 50 -14.47 -11.94 0.13
C GLN A 50 -14.76 -10.88 -0.94
N ARG A 51 -14.61 -11.26 -2.21
CA ARG A 51 -14.92 -10.38 -3.35
C ARG A 51 -16.41 -10.06 -3.38
N LEU A 52 -16.74 -8.77 -3.43
CA LEU A 52 -18.09 -8.31 -3.70
C LEU A 52 -18.44 -8.55 -5.17
N ARG A 53 -19.64 -9.07 -5.44
CA ARG A 53 -20.17 -9.32 -6.79
C ARG A 53 -21.08 -8.17 -7.23
N GLY A 54 -21.34 -8.04 -8.53
CA GLY A 54 -22.24 -7.03 -9.09
C GLY A 54 -21.56 -5.75 -9.59
N LYS A 55 -22.37 -4.84 -10.15
CA LYS A 55 -21.95 -3.57 -10.77
C LYS A 55 -21.21 -2.69 -9.76
N GLY A 56 -20.14 -2.03 -10.20
CA GLY A 56 -19.34 -1.13 -9.35
C GLY A 56 -18.37 -1.82 -8.38
N ASN A 57 -18.28 -3.15 -8.38
CA ASN A 57 -17.29 -3.91 -7.60
C ASN A 57 -16.10 -4.40 -8.43
N TYR A 58 -16.10 -4.13 -9.72
CA TYR A 58 -14.96 -4.27 -10.63
C TYR A 58 -14.45 -2.89 -11.01
N ILE A 59 -13.14 -2.69 -10.91
CA ILE A 59 -12.48 -1.43 -11.21
C ILE A 59 -11.35 -1.71 -12.20
N ARG A 60 -11.43 -1.08 -13.37
CA ARG A 60 -10.42 -1.23 -14.44
C ARG A 60 -9.08 -0.64 -13.99
N LYS A 61 -8.00 -1.21 -14.52
CA LYS A 61 -6.63 -0.67 -14.40
C LYS A 61 -6.60 0.83 -14.77
N ASN A 62 -5.68 1.59 -14.18
CA ASN A 62 -5.47 3.03 -14.39
C ASN A 62 -6.64 3.93 -13.93
N LYS A 63 -7.70 3.39 -13.32
CA LYS A 63 -8.70 4.20 -12.63
C LYS A 63 -8.20 4.57 -11.23
N ALA A 64 -8.72 5.69 -10.73
CA ALA A 64 -8.51 6.13 -9.37
C ALA A 64 -9.69 5.75 -8.49
N VAL A 65 -9.42 5.46 -7.22
CA VAL A 65 -10.44 5.21 -6.18
C VAL A 65 -10.16 6.13 -5.01
N THR A 66 -11.19 6.77 -4.48
CA THR A 66 -11.05 7.58 -3.26
C THR A 66 -11.05 6.67 -2.04
N ALA A 67 -10.11 6.90 -1.12
CA ALA A 67 -10.06 6.23 0.17
C ALA A 67 -10.08 7.27 1.31
N PRO A 68 -10.81 7.01 2.39
CA PRO A 68 -10.73 7.84 3.59
C PRO A 68 -9.37 7.70 4.27
N GLY A 69 -8.95 8.77 4.93
CA GLY A 69 -7.70 8.86 5.69
C GLY A 69 -6.66 9.75 5.00
N LYS A 70 -5.47 9.76 5.59
CA LYS A 70 -4.28 10.48 5.12
C LYS A 70 -3.05 9.61 5.28
N LEU A 71 -2.00 9.91 4.52
CA LEU A 71 -0.70 9.30 4.72
C LEU A 71 -0.14 9.71 6.09
N GLN A 72 0.42 8.76 6.81
CA GLN A 72 1.04 8.95 8.12
C GLN A 72 2.54 8.71 8.02
N LYS A 73 3.34 9.63 8.56
CA LYS A 73 4.78 9.42 8.72
C LYS A 73 5.01 8.22 9.64
N THR A 74 6.02 7.41 9.35
CA THR A 74 6.38 6.25 10.17
C THR A 74 7.89 6.10 10.28
N ASN A 75 8.34 5.55 11.41
CA ASN A 75 9.75 5.25 11.69
C ASN A 75 10.06 3.76 11.52
N SER A 76 9.18 3.01 10.85
CA SER A 76 9.32 1.57 10.64
C SER A 76 8.85 1.22 9.24
N VAL A 77 9.55 0.33 8.56
CA VAL A 77 9.17 -0.12 7.21
C VAL A 77 7.85 -0.89 7.27
N LYS A 78 6.85 -0.40 6.53
CA LYS A 78 5.54 -1.07 6.40
C LYS A 78 5.50 -1.95 5.16
N ARG A 79 4.49 -2.83 5.06
CA ARG A 79 4.34 -3.71 3.89
C ARG A 79 4.12 -2.91 2.60
N TYR A 80 3.36 -1.83 2.70
CA TYR A 80 3.14 -0.88 1.61
C TYR A 80 3.38 0.53 2.12
N TYR A 81 4.29 1.26 1.48
CA TYR A 81 4.70 2.57 1.94
C TYR A 81 5.14 3.44 0.76
N VAL A 82 5.27 4.74 1.03
CA VAL A 82 5.79 5.75 0.13
C VAL A 82 7.09 6.26 0.75
N MET A 83 8.18 6.20 0.00
CA MET A 83 9.48 6.76 0.39
C MET A 83 9.65 8.14 -0.24
N LYS A 84 10.24 9.06 0.53
CA LYS A 84 10.45 10.46 0.14
C LYS A 84 11.74 11.00 0.69
N ASP A 85 12.63 11.47 -0.17
CA ASP A 85 13.82 12.21 0.25
C ASP A 85 13.49 13.68 0.53
N ASN A 86 14.36 14.37 1.25
CA ASN A 86 14.35 15.81 1.45
C ASN A 86 15.13 16.58 0.38
N SER A 87 15.48 15.97 -0.77
CA SER A 87 16.27 16.62 -1.80
C SER A 87 15.44 17.73 -2.47
N PRO A 88 15.93 18.99 -2.49
CA PRO A 88 15.22 20.08 -3.15
C PRO A 88 15.18 19.91 -4.68
N ILE A 89 16.12 19.16 -5.25
CA ILE A 89 16.24 18.91 -6.70
C ILE A 89 15.72 17.53 -7.12
N GLY A 90 15.33 16.68 -6.18
CA GLY A 90 14.82 15.33 -6.44
C GLY A 90 15.85 14.37 -7.04
N VAL A 91 17.15 14.69 -6.95
CA VAL A 91 18.27 13.85 -7.37
C VAL A 91 19.02 13.37 -6.14
N MET A 92 19.33 12.08 -6.09
CA MET A 92 20.07 11.46 -4.99
C MET A 92 21.57 11.69 -5.19
N ASN A 93 22.15 12.60 -4.41
CA ASN A 93 23.60 12.80 -4.32
C ASN A 93 24.12 12.16 -3.02
N PHE A 94 25.06 11.22 -3.12
CA PHE A 94 25.61 10.51 -1.96
C PHE A 94 26.46 11.40 -1.04
N ASN A 95 26.86 12.59 -1.50
CA ASN A 95 27.63 13.56 -0.73
C ASN A 95 26.76 14.60 -0.01
N GLU A 96 25.45 14.57 -0.19
CA GLU A 96 24.51 15.48 0.47
C GLU A 96 23.92 14.86 1.74
N ASN A 97 23.58 15.73 2.70
CA ASN A 97 22.84 15.35 3.91
C ASN A 97 21.36 15.08 3.56
N LEU A 98 21.10 13.88 3.05
CA LEU A 98 19.78 13.44 2.61
C LEU A 98 19.07 12.66 3.70
N PHE A 99 17.81 12.97 3.93
CA PHE A 99 16.93 12.22 4.82
C PHE A 99 15.76 11.69 4.01
N ASN A 100 15.52 10.38 4.10
CA ASN A 100 14.25 9.84 3.63
C ASN A 100 13.25 9.82 4.77
N TYR A 101 11.99 9.97 4.41
CA TYR A 101 10.84 9.80 5.26
C TYR A 101 9.93 8.74 4.66
N LEU A 102 9.53 7.81 5.52
CA LEU A 102 8.52 6.82 5.15
C LEU A 102 7.14 7.33 5.53
N TYR A 103 6.23 7.25 4.58
CA TYR A 103 4.81 7.49 4.78
C TYR A 103 4.04 6.24 4.42
N TRP A 104 2.94 5.97 5.13
CA TRP A 104 2.05 4.87 4.78
C TRP A 104 0.60 5.29 4.96
N LEU A 105 -0.28 4.72 4.15
CA LEU A 105 -1.72 4.84 4.36
C LEU A 105 -2.12 3.65 5.23
N PRO A 106 -2.80 3.86 6.38
CA PRO A 106 -3.28 2.75 7.18
C PRO A 106 -4.11 1.74 6.36
N TYR A 107 -3.74 0.47 6.47
CA TYR A 107 -4.41 -0.63 5.81
C TYR A 107 -4.85 -1.69 6.83
N LYS A 108 -5.84 -2.49 6.44
CA LYS A 108 -6.28 -3.65 7.22
C LYS A 108 -5.68 -4.92 6.63
N THR A 109 -5.09 -5.76 7.47
CA THR A 109 -4.67 -7.11 7.07
C THR A 109 -5.84 -8.07 7.27
N ILE A 110 -6.24 -8.76 6.21
CA ILE A 110 -7.29 -9.78 6.21
C ILE A 110 -6.71 -11.03 5.57
N LYS A 111 -6.62 -12.14 6.31
CA LYS A 111 -6.05 -13.41 5.83
C LYS A 111 -4.66 -13.24 5.18
N LYS A 112 -3.73 -12.56 5.86
CA LYS A 112 -2.35 -12.29 5.41
C LYS A 112 -2.23 -11.43 4.13
N GLN A 113 -3.28 -10.68 3.77
CA GLN A 113 -3.27 -9.73 2.66
C GLN A 113 -3.71 -8.36 3.17
N GLU A 114 -3.01 -7.32 2.73
CA GLU A 114 -3.28 -5.93 3.08
C GLU A 114 -4.31 -5.31 2.14
N TYR A 115 -5.22 -4.54 2.73
CA TYR A 115 -6.29 -3.86 2.03
C TYR A 115 -6.46 -2.40 2.49
N TYR A 116 -6.63 -1.49 1.55
CA TYR A 116 -7.12 -0.14 1.84
C TYR A 116 -8.64 -0.15 1.93
N LYS A 117 -9.18 0.50 2.98
CA LYS A 117 -10.61 0.80 3.06
C LYS A 117 -10.93 1.87 2.03
N ILE A 118 -11.99 1.69 1.25
CA ILE A 118 -12.49 2.66 0.26
C ILE A 118 -13.94 3.07 0.52
N GLY A 119 -14.55 2.54 1.58
CA GLY A 119 -15.91 2.83 2.00
C GLY A 119 -16.37 1.90 3.12
N TYR A 120 -17.65 2.01 3.52
CA TYR A 120 -18.24 1.09 4.49
C TYR A 120 -18.23 -0.35 3.93
N ASN A 121 -17.61 -1.28 4.64
CA ASN A 121 -17.44 -2.68 4.23
C ASN A 121 -16.88 -2.87 2.80
N ARG A 122 -16.07 -1.92 2.32
CA ARG A 122 -15.50 -1.91 0.96
C ARG A 122 -14.01 -1.69 1.01
N TYR A 123 -13.27 -2.62 0.41
CA TYR A 123 -11.83 -2.71 0.49
C TYR A 123 -11.21 -3.02 -0.87
N ILE A 124 -10.00 -2.54 -1.11
CA ILE A 124 -9.18 -2.89 -2.28
C ILE A 124 -7.83 -3.41 -1.83
N LYS A 125 -7.29 -4.43 -2.50
CA LYS A 125 -5.96 -4.97 -2.17
C LYS A 125 -4.88 -3.91 -2.40
N CYS A 126 -4.01 -3.70 -1.42
CA CYS A 126 -2.91 -2.72 -1.53
C CYS A 126 -1.97 -3.04 -2.70
N ILE A 127 -1.73 -4.33 -2.98
CA ILE A 127 -0.89 -4.78 -4.11
C ILE A 127 -1.39 -4.30 -5.49
N ASN A 128 -2.66 -3.87 -5.60
CA ASN A 128 -3.23 -3.39 -6.84
C ASN A 128 -3.17 -1.85 -6.98
N VAL A 129 -2.68 -1.13 -5.97
CA VAL A 129 -2.55 0.35 -5.99
C VAL A 129 -1.13 0.74 -6.37
N LYS A 130 -0.95 1.35 -7.54
CA LYS A 130 0.33 1.85 -8.07
C LYS A 130 0.87 3.02 -7.24
N SER A 131 0.00 4.00 -6.96
CA SER A 131 0.41 5.26 -6.36
C SER A 131 -0.73 5.89 -5.58
N ILE A 132 -0.36 6.75 -4.63
CA ILE A 132 -1.27 7.46 -3.75
C ILE A 132 -1.05 8.95 -3.93
N TYR A 133 -2.11 9.67 -4.32
CA TYR A 133 -2.15 11.12 -4.28
C TYR A 133 -2.70 11.57 -2.94
N SER A 134 -1.99 12.48 -2.28
CA SER A 134 -2.38 13.11 -1.03
C SER A 134 -1.95 14.58 -1.05
N LYS A 135 -2.90 15.48 -0.77
CA LYS A 135 -2.61 16.91 -0.62
C LYS A 135 -1.89 17.23 0.70
N ASP A 136 -1.98 16.32 1.67
CA ASP A 136 -1.45 16.50 3.03
C ASP A 136 0.06 16.15 3.14
N LEU A 137 0.73 15.80 2.04
CA LEU A 137 2.18 15.57 2.03
C LEU A 137 2.95 16.90 1.94
N PRO A 138 4.18 16.97 2.46
CA PRO A 138 5.03 18.16 2.27
C PRO A 138 5.41 18.35 0.80
N SER A 139 5.63 19.61 0.39
CA SER A 139 6.25 19.95 -0.90
C SER A 139 7.64 19.29 -1.01
N PRO A 140 8.11 18.84 -2.20
CA PRO A 140 7.47 18.88 -3.53
C PRO A 140 6.55 17.68 -3.82
N TYR A 141 6.11 16.97 -2.78
CA TYR A 141 5.34 15.73 -2.90
C TYR A 141 3.83 15.91 -2.73
N ALA A 142 3.43 17.07 -2.20
CA ALA A 142 2.10 17.59 -2.33
C ALA A 142 1.68 17.62 -3.80
N ASN A 143 0.38 17.46 -4.06
CA ASN A 143 -0.22 17.69 -5.38
C ASN A 143 0.26 16.77 -6.52
N LYS A 144 0.95 15.67 -6.21
CA LYS A 144 1.25 14.59 -7.18
C LYS A 144 0.94 13.20 -6.62
N ALA A 145 0.75 12.24 -7.53
CA ALA A 145 0.59 10.84 -7.15
C ALA A 145 1.96 10.22 -6.85
N ASN A 146 2.13 9.66 -5.66
CA ASN A 146 3.39 9.13 -5.18
C ASN A 146 3.40 7.61 -5.27
N GLU A 147 4.46 7.04 -5.87
CA GLU A 147 4.58 5.60 -6.06
C GLU A 147 4.55 4.82 -4.75
N LEU A 148 3.85 3.69 -4.77
CA LEU A 148 3.75 2.76 -3.66
C LEU A 148 4.84 1.69 -3.79
N ILE A 149 5.67 1.60 -2.76
CA ILE A 149 6.73 0.60 -2.62
C ILE A 149 6.21 -0.52 -1.72
N THR A 150 6.76 -1.73 -1.88
CA THR A 150 6.51 -2.82 -0.94
C THR A 150 7.79 -3.35 -0.34
N ASN A 151 7.76 -3.74 0.93
CA ASN A 151 8.93 -4.32 1.59
C ASN A 151 9.18 -5.79 1.24
N GLN A 152 8.25 -6.44 0.54
CA GLN A 152 8.47 -7.78 0.01
C GLN A 152 7.43 -8.12 -1.07
N ALA A 153 7.76 -9.06 -1.94
CA ALA A 153 6.87 -9.64 -2.93
C ALA A 153 6.99 -11.16 -2.94
N THR A 154 5.98 -11.83 -3.49
CA THR A 154 6.09 -13.25 -3.80
C THR A 154 6.31 -13.41 -5.29
N VAL A 155 7.37 -14.13 -5.65
CA VAL A 155 7.71 -14.48 -7.03
C VAL A 155 7.65 -15.99 -7.21
N VAL A 156 7.59 -16.44 -8.46
CA VAL A 156 7.55 -17.86 -8.82
C VAL A 156 8.66 -18.12 -9.82
N THR A 157 9.49 -19.14 -9.58
CA THR A 157 10.53 -19.56 -10.53
C THR A 157 9.91 -20.11 -11.82
N LYS A 158 10.52 -19.81 -12.96
CA LYS A 158 10.13 -20.38 -14.25
C LYS A 158 10.47 -21.86 -14.34
N ASP A 159 9.92 -22.52 -15.35
CA ASP A 159 10.50 -23.76 -15.84
C ASP A 159 11.75 -23.42 -16.66
N PRO A 160 12.95 -23.94 -16.30
CA PRO A 160 14.20 -23.58 -16.99
C PRO A 160 14.16 -23.88 -18.49
N LYS A 161 13.35 -24.87 -18.93
CA LYS A 161 13.14 -25.16 -20.35
C LYS A 161 12.51 -24.00 -21.13
N THR A 162 11.66 -23.20 -20.47
CA THR A 162 10.96 -22.07 -21.12
C THR A 162 11.89 -20.89 -21.44
N ILE A 163 13.11 -20.91 -20.92
CA ILE A 163 14.12 -19.88 -21.11
C ILE A 163 15.45 -20.47 -21.60
N ASN A 164 15.42 -21.68 -22.19
CA ASN A 164 16.59 -22.38 -22.72
C ASN A 164 17.75 -22.51 -21.72
N GLN A 165 17.43 -22.67 -20.43
CA GLN A 165 18.40 -22.93 -19.37
C GLN A 165 18.31 -24.39 -18.90
N LYS A 166 19.41 -24.91 -18.35
CA LYS A 166 19.44 -26.24 -17.71
C LYS A 166 18.78 -26.22 -16.33
N HIS A 167 19.04 -25.17 -15.55
CA HIS A 167 18.57 -25.00 -14.18
C HIS A 167 18.27 -23.53 -13.90
N ILE A 168 17.39 -23.28 -12.93
CA ILE A 168 17.26 -21.97 -12.29
C ILE A 168 18.18 -21.95 -11.08
N TYR A 169 18.94 -20.88 -10.88
CA TYR A 169 19.89 -20.79 -9.77
C TYR A 169 19.48 -19.73 -8.75
N ALA A 170 19.68 -20.06 -7.48
CA ALA A 170 19.89 -19.06 -6.46
C ALA A 170 21.32 -18.52 -6.61
N LEU A 171 21.46 -17.21 -6.57
CA LEU A 171 22.72 -16.50 -6.73
C LEU A 171 23.25 -16.09 -5.36
N LYS A 172 24.57 -16.09 -5.17
CA LYS A 172 25.23 -15.51 -3.99
C LYS A 172 26.09 -14.34 -4.44
N GLU A 173 25.94 -13.19 -3.79
CA GLU A 173 26.86 -12.06 -3.99
C GLU A 173 28.21 -12.40 -3.34
N VAL A 174 29.29 -12.29 -4.11
CA VAL A 174 30.65 -12.62 -3.64
C VAL A 174 31.58 -11.40 -3.61
N SER A 175 31.28 -10.38 -4.39
CA SER A 175 31.89 -9.05 -4.31
C SER A 175 30.95 -8.02 -4.92
N LYS A 176 31.28 -6.74 -4.77
CA LYS A 176 30.58 -5.67 -5.49
C LYS A 176 30.51 -6.03 -6.98
N ASN A 177 29.30 -6.08 -7.53
CA ASN A 177 29.02 -6.38 -8.93
C ASN A 177 29.42 -7.80 -9.39
N ARG A 178 29.55 -8.75 -8.47
CA ARG A 178 29.83 -10.16 -8.81
C ARG A 178 28.90 -11.09 -8.04
N ALA A 179 28.26 -11.99 -8.78
CA ALA A 179 27.41 -13.03 -8.22
C ALA A 179 27.76 -14.40 -8.82
N GLU A 180 27.60 -15.45 -8.02
CA GLU A 180 27.86 -16.84 -8.42
C GLU A 180 26.62 -17.72 -8.19
N ASN A 181 26.50 -18.79 -8.97
CA ASN A 181 25.46 -19.79 -8.77
C ASN A 181 25.71 -20.56 -7.47
N ALA A 182 24.79 -20.46 -6.52
CA ALA A 182 24.90 -21.14 -5.23
C ALA A 182 24.28 -22.54 -5.25
N TYR A 183 23.00 -22.64 -5.64
CA TYR A 183 22.28 -23.91 -5.74
C TYR A 183 21.10 -23.83 -6.71
N VAL A 184 20.61 -24.99 -7.13
CA VAL A 184 19.47 -25.10 -8.06
C VAL A 184 18.15 -24.86 -7.32
N LEU A 185 17.35 -23.94 -7.84
CA LEU A 185 15.99 -23.71 -7.39
C LEU A 185 14.99 -24.60 -8.17
N PRO A 186 14.02 -25.23 -7.48
CA PRO A 186 12.97 -25.98 -8.17
C PRO A 186 12.13 -25.06 -9.07
N LYS A 187 11.62 -25.59 -10.18
CA LYS A 187 10.63 -24.89 -11.00
C LYS A 187 9.31 -24.67 -10.26
N ASN A 188 8.58 -23.62 -10.61
CA ASN A 188 7.29 -23.26 -9.99
C ASN A 188 7.35 -23.07 -8.46
N LYS A 189 8.53 -22.83 -7.90
CA LYS A 189 8.72 -22.57 -6.48
C LYS A 189 8.32 -21.15 -6.16
N LYS A 190 7.45 -20.98 -5.16
CA LYS A 190 7.14 -19.67 -4.58
C LYS A 190 8.28 -19.24 -3.66
N LEU A 191 8.79 -18.04 -3.91
CA LEU A 191 9.82 -17.39 -3.10
C LEU A 191 9.28 -16.05 -2.59
N VAL A 192 9.67 -15.66 -1.39
CA VAL A 192 9.47 -14.30 -0.90
C VAL A 192 10.76 -13.54 -1.15
N VAL A 193 10.66 -12.39 -1.79
CA VAL A 193 11.78 -11.49 -2.06
C VAL A 193 11.52 -10.13 -1.42
N ASP A 194 12.56 -9.43 -0.98
CA ASP A 194 12.41 -8.23 -0.14
C ASP A 194 13.32 -7.05 -0.51
N ASP A 195 14.34 -7.25 -1.33
CA ASP A 195 15.12 -6.15 -1.92
C ASP A 195 15.46 -6.41 -3.38
N THR A 196 15.53 -5.34 -4.17
CA THR A 196 16.08 -5.38 -5.53
C THR A 196 17.56 -5.01 -5.48
N ALA A 197 18.41 -5.82 -6.12
CA ALA A 197 19.82 -5.56 -6.33
C ALA A 197 20.15 -5.52 -7.83
N GLY A 198 20.99 -4.57 -8.24
CA GLY A 198 21.66 -4.61 -9.53
C GLY A 198 23.02 -5.30 -9.35
N PHE A 199 23.31 -6.31 -10.18
CA PHE A 199 24.67 -6.84 -10.30
C PHE A 199 25.27 -6.26 -11.57
N ASP A 200 25.96 -5.11 -11.46
CA ASP A 200 26.48 -4.41 -12.64
C ASP A 200 27.24 -5.38 -13.55
N ASN A 201 26.97 -5.33 -14.85
CA ASN A 201 27.57 -6.16 -15.92
C ASN A 201 27.20 -7.66 -15.99
N ILE A 202 26.45 -8.22 -15.04
CA ILE A 202 26.05 -9.66 -15.08
C ILE A 202 24.53 -9.82 -15.18
N TYR A 203 23.79 -9.09 -14.34
CA TYR A 203 22.33 -9.18 -14.30
C TYR A 203 21.72 -7.79 -14.18
N ALA A 204 20.84 -7.44 -15.14
CA ALA A 204 20.15 -6.14 -15.13
C ALA A 204 19.30 -5.90 -13.86
N GLU A 205 18.79 -6.97 -13.24
CA GLU A 205 17.99 -6.90 -12.02
C GLU A 205 17.93 -8.28 -11.34
N ALA A 206 18.20 -8.34 -10.04
CA ALA A 206 18.00 -9.51 -9.19
C ALA A 206 17.24 -9.13 -7.92
N TYR A 207 16.63 -10.12 -7.27
CA TYR A 207 15.88 -9.92 -6.04
C TYR A 207 16.46 -10.75 -4.91
N HIS A 208 16.71 -10.14 -3.77
CA HIS A 208 17.11 -10.82 -2.54
C HIS A 208 16.00 -11.77 -2.08
N ILE A 209 16.36 -13.02 -1.80
CA ILE A 209 15.45 -14.04 -1.27
C ILE A 209 15.41 -13.86 0.24
N LYS A 210 14.23 -13.47 0.74
CA LYS A 210 14.00 -13.11 2.14
C LYS A 210 14.50 -14.19 3.11
N ASN A 211 15.15 -13.75 4.19
CA ASN A 211 15.76 -14.58 5.24
C ASN A 211 16.88 -15.50 4.73
N THR A 212 17.56 -15.13 3.65
CA THR A 212 18.74 -15.85 3.15
C THR A 212 19.85 -14.86 2.80
N GLN A 213 20.96 -15.34 2.25
CA GLN A 213 22.01 -14.51 1.65
C GLN A 213 21.96 -14.53 0.11
N TYR A 214 20.89 -15.11 -0.44
CA TYR A 214 20.80 -15.47 -1.85
C TYR A 214 19.87 -14.54 -2.61
N TYR A 215 20.05 -14.49 -3.91
CA TYR A 215 19.28 -13.69 -4.84
C TYR A 215 18.71 -14.56 -5.95
N ILE A 216 17.67 -14.07 -6.61
CA ILE A 216 17.14 -14.68 -7.84
C ILE A 216 17.15 -13.66 -8.96
N TYR A 217 17.65 -14.06 -10.13
CA TYR A 217 17.64 -13.21 -11.31
C TYR A 217 16.20 -12.93 -11.78
N ALA A 218 15.89 -11.69 -12.15
CA ALA A 218 14.57 -11.30 -12.63
C ALA A 218 14.15 -12.02 -13.93
N GLY A 219 15.10 -12.51 -14.74
CA GLY A 219 14.80 -13.30 -15.94
C GLY A 219 14.28 -14.70 -15.63
N ASP A 220 14.58 -15.22 -14.43
CA ASP A 220 14.29 -16.60 -14.02
C ASP A 220 12.94 -16.74 -13.28
N ILE A 221 12.21 -15.63 -13.11
CA ILE A 221 10.89 -15.62 -12.47
C ILE A 221 9.77 -15.41 -13.49
N VAL A 222 8.63 -16.06 -13.26
CA VAL A 222 7.45 -16.03 -14.16
C VAL A 222 6.95 -14.61 -14.38
N LYS A 223 6.97 -13.80 -13.31
CA LYS A 223 6.51 -12.41 -13.35
C LYS A 223 7.22 -11.57 -12.31
N ARG A 224 7.69 -10.40 -12.73
CA ARG A 224 8.25 -9.39 -11.82
C ARG A 224 7.22 -8.91 -10.78
N PRO A 225 7.66 -8.51 -9.58
CA PRO A 225 6.83 -7.81 -8.61
C PRO A 225 6.04 -6.66 -9.24
N LYS A 226 4.82 -6.40 -8.73
CA LYS A 226 3.97 -5.30 -9.22
C LYS A 226 4.45 -3.91 -8.78
N HIS A 227 5.29 -3.88 -7.77
CA HIS A 227 5.83 -2.69 -7.12
C HIS A 227 7.32 -2.91 -6.92
N THR A 228 8.08 -1.83 -6.89
CA THR A 228 9.46 -1.85 -6.40
C THR A 228 9.50 -2.53 -5.03
N VAL A 229 10.45 -3.45 -4.88
CA VAL A 229 10.62 -4.23 -3.65
C VAL A 229 11.83 -3.70 -2.92
N TYR A 230 11.61 -3.16 -1.73
CA TYR A 230 12.68 -2.55 -0.95
C TYR A 230 12.33 -2.64 0.54
N SER A 231 13.11 -3.40 1.29
CA SER A 231 12.87 -3.69 2.70
C SER A 231 13.81 -2.96 3.63
N HIS A 232 14.95 -2.51 3.11
CA HIS A 232 15.97 -1.75 3.84
C HIS A 232 16.15 -0.32 3.28
N PRO A 233 15.13 0.55 3.35
CA PRO A 233 15.28 1.95 2.96
C PRO A 233 16.23 2.71 3.87
N TYR A 234 17.08 3.54 3.28
CA TYR A 234 17.93 4.46 4.01
C TYR A 234 17.09 5.52 4.71
N LYS A 235 17.36 5.78 5.99
CA LYS A 235 16.76 6.86 6.78
C LYS A 235 17.52 8.16 6.57
N SER A 236 18.85 8.14 6.65
CA SER A 236 19.69 9.30 6.37
C SER A 236 20.97 8.89 5.65
N ILE A 237 21.51 9.82 4.89
CA ILE A 237 22.86 9.78 4.32
C ILE A 237 23.51 11.08 4.79
N ILE A 238 24.54 11.00 5.63
CA ILE A 238 25.25 12.16 6.14
C ILE A 238 26.72 11.95 5.81
N ASN A 239 27.29 12.81 4.96
CA ASN A 239 28.67 12.69 4.48
C ASN A 239 29.00 11.27 3.96
N GLY A 240 28.12 10.69 3.13
CA GLY A 240 28.26 9.33 2.61
C GLY A 240 27.90 8.19 3.58
N VAL A 241 27.72 8.47 4.87
CA VAL A 241 27.34 7.46 5.87
C VAL A 241 25.82 7.24 5.85
N LYS A 242 25.40 6.01 5.55
CA LYS A 242 23.99 5.64 5.44
C LYS A 242 23.47 5.04 6.75
N THR A 243 22.31 5.49 7.22
CA THR A 243 21.55 4.84 8.29
C THR A 243 20.29 4.20 7.70
N LEU A 244 19.83 3.09 8.28
CA LEU A 244 18.64 2.35 7.82
C LEU A 244 17.46 2.56 8.79
N TYR A 245 16.24 2.30 8.30
CA TYR A 245 15.00 2.28 9.08
C TYR A 245 14.77 0.99 9.85
#